data_AF-A0A2V5X346-F1
#
_entry.id   AF-A0A2V5X346-F1
#
_cell.length_a   1.000
_cell.length_b   1.000
_cell.length_c   1.000
_cell.angle_alpha   90.00
_cell.angle_beta   90.00
_cell.angle_gamma   90.00
#
_symmetry.space_group_name_H-M   'P 1'
#
loop_
_entity.id
_entity.type
_entity.pdbx_description
1 polymer ?
#
loop_
_entity_poly.entity_id
_entity_poly.type
_entity_poly.pdbx_seq_one_letter_code
_entity_poly.pdbx_strand_id
1 'polypeptide(L)' 'MSNPPSSSNLVTAIRDPFGNSYGYSTANASGAAFGYNPTFDLWSTDGGTTTNDVAGWIKNW' A
#
# COMPACT_ATOMS: atom_id res chain seq x y z
N MET A 1 5.14 -19.06 15.88
CA MET A 1 4.30 -19.02 14.68
C MET A 1 3.20 -17.99 14.96
N SER A 2 3.14 -16.89 14.21
CA SER A 2 2.11 -15.87 14.38
C SER A 2 0.76 -16.43 13.90
N ASN A 3 -0.25 -16.35 14.76
CA ASN A 3 -1.61 -16.79 14.45
C ASN A 3 -2.16 -15.97 13.26
N PRO A 4 -2.91 -16.57 12.31
CA PRO A 4 -3.59 -15.80 11.28
C PRO A 4 -4.55 -14.79 11.93
N PRO A 5 -4.71 -13.58 11.36
CA PRO A 5 -5.62 -12.59 11.90
C PRO A 5 -7.05 -13.15 11.91
N SER A 6 -7.64 -13.28 13.09
CA SER A 6 -9.07 -13.59 13.28
C SER A 6 -9.92 -12.51 12.62
N SER A 7 -11.02 -12.90 11.97
CA SER A 7 -12.00 -12.01 11.34
C SER A 7 -12.68 -11.03 12.30
N SER A 8 -12.43 -11.17 13.61
CA SER A 8 -12.87 -10.24 14.65
C SER A 8 -11.93 -9.06 14.88
N ASN A 9 -10.75 -9.03 14.25
CA ASN A 9 -9.84 -7.90 14.33
C ASN A 9 -10.17 -6.90 13.23
N LEU A 10 -10.48 -5.66 13.62
CA LEU A 10 -10.62 -4.57 12.67
C LEU A 10 -9.32 -4.43 11.86
N VAL A 11 -9.42 -4.59 10.54
CA VAL A 11 -8.30 -4.36 9.63
C VAL A 11 -8.09 -2.85 9.55
N THR A 12 -7.12 -2.34 10.31
CA THR A 12 -6.79 -0.91 10.33
C THR A 12 -5.90 -0.49 9.16
N ALA A 13 -5.19 -1.44 8.55
CA ALA A 13 -4.40 -1.25 7.34
C ALA A 13 -4.21 -2.58 6.60
N ILE A 14 -4.09 -2.51 5.28
CA ILE A 14 -3.58 -3.63 4.47
C ILE A 14 -2.06 -3.62 4.62
N ARG A 15 -1.47 -4.79 4.92
CA ARG A 15 -0.04 -4.95 5.17
C ARG A 15 0.60 -5.82 4.10
N ASP A 16 1.83 -5.50 3.73
CA ASP A 16 2.66 -6.36 2.90
C ASP A 16 3.15 -7.61 3.68
N PRO A 17 3.76 -8.60 3.01
CA PRO A 17 4.29 -9.80 3.66
C PRO A 17 5.40 -9.55 4.69
N PHE A 18 6.02 -8.37 4.69
CA PHE A 18 7.04 -7.95 5.65
C PHE A 18 6.45 -7.23 6.87
N GLY A 19 5.13 -6.99 6.87
CA GLY A 19 4.41 -6.34 7.94
C GLY A 19 4.39 -4.82 7.86
N ASN A 20 4.82 -4.19 6.76
CA ASN A 20 4.64 -2.75 6.56
C ASN A 20 3.25 -2.46 6.00
N SER A 21 2.67 -1.31 6.33
CA SER A 21 1.42 -0.88 5.71
C SER A 21 1.67 -0.44 4.27
N TYR A 22 0.77 -0.82 3.36
CA TYR A 22 0.80 -0.25 2.00
C TYR A 22 0.53 1.26 2.05
N GLY A 23 1.28 2.02 1.25
CA GLY A 23 0.87 3.36 0.85
C GLY A 23 -0.28 3.29 -0.14
N TYR A 24 -1.16 4.30 -0.13
CA TYR A 24 -2.33 4.36 -1.00
C TYR A 24 -2.49 5.78 -1.58
N SER A 25 -2.98 5.87 -2.81
CA SER A 25 -3.28 7.14 -3.46
C SER A 25 -4.43 6.96 -4.44
N THR A 26 -5.35 7.92 -4.49
CA THR A 26 -6.30 8.05 -5.61
C THR A 26 -5.82 9.10 -6.61
N ALA A 27 -4.73 9.81 -6.35
CA ALA A 27 -4.19 10.76 -7.30
C ALA A 27 -3.69 10.03 -8.54
N ASN A 28 -4.05 10.53 -9.71
CA ASN A 28 -3.65 9.92 -10.97
C ASN A 28 -2.12 9.91 -11.10
N ALA A 29 -1.52 8.77 -11.44
CA ALA A 29 -0.07 8.62 -11.61
C ALA A 29 0.53 9.54 -12.70
N SER A 30 -0.28 9.97 -13.67
CA SER A 30 0.11 10.96 -14.68
C SER A 30 0.30 12.38 -14.10
N GLY A 31 -0.15 12.62 -12.86
CA GLY A 31 0.03 13.86 -12.11
C GLY A 31 -1.27 14.43 -11.54
N ALA A 32 -1.14 15.29 -10.52
CA ALA A 32 -2.29 15.87 -9.81
C ALA A 32 -3.24 16.70 -10.70
N ALA A 33 -2.76 17.23 -11.83
CA ALA A 33 -3.57 17.98 -12.80
C ALA A 33 -4.59 17.11 -13.54
N PHE A 34 -4.40 15.79 -13.55
CA PHE A 34 -5.28 14.83 -14.23
C PHE A 34 -6.41 14.32 -13.32
N GLY A 35 -6.53 14.87 -12.12
CA GLY A 35 -7.57 14.53 -11.15
C GLY A 35 -7.29 13.23 -10.39
N TYR A 36 -8.36 12.62 -9.90
CA TYR A 36 -8.30 11.38 -9.13
C TYR A 36 -8.80 10.21 -9.96
N ASN A 37 -8.14 9.06 -9.83
CA ASN A 37 -8.64 7.82 -10.36
C ASN A 37 -9.91 7.40 -9.58
N PRO A 38 -10.90 6.81 -10.26
CA PRO A 38 -12.05 6.21 -9.58
C PRO A 38 -11.63 5.01 -8.70
N THR A 39 -10.42 4.50 -8.92
CA THR A 39 -9.76 3.44 -8.16
C THR A 39 -8.58 4.00 -7.37
N PHE A 40 -7.95 3.15 -6.56
CA PHE A 40 -6.77 3.50 -5.78
C PHE A 40 -5.54 2.74 -6.30
N ASP A 41 -4.39 3.39 -6.19
CA ASP A 41 -3.08 2.79 -6.41
C ASP A 41 -2.49 2.41 -5.05
N LEU A 42 -2.00 1.18 -4.91
CA LEU A 42 -1.29 0.71 -3.72
C LEU A 42 0.20 0.53 -4.02
N TRP A 43 1.05 0.92 -3.08
CA TRP A 43 2.49 0.61 -3.13
C TRP A 43 3.06 0.15 -1.80
N SER A 44 4.10 -0.69 -1.83
CA SER A 44 4.86 -1.13 -0.66
C SER A 44 6.35 -0.82 -0.83
N THR A 45 7.05 -0.63 0.29
CA THR A 45 8.51 -0.52 0.35
C THR A 45 9.22 -1.88 0.25
N ASP A 46 8.49 -2.99 0.12
CA ASP A 46 8.98 -4.37 0.03
C ASP A 46 9.95 -4.76 1.17
N GLY A 47 9.65 -4.30 2.40
CA GLY A 47 10.51 -4.52 3.56
C GLY A 47 11.58 -3.43 3.75
N GLY A 48 11.61 -2.43 2.88
CA GLY A 48 12.38 -1.21 3.05
C GLY A 48 11.92 -0.41 4.25
N THR A 49 12.88 0.09 5.03
CA THR A 49 12.68 0.84 6.29
C THR A 49 13.27 2.26 6.23
N THR A 50 13.86 2.65 5.11
CA THR A 50 14.51 3.92 4.87
C THR A 50 13.79 4.71 3.78
N THR A 51 13.96 6.03 3.78
CA THR A 51 13.33 6.91 2.79
C THR A 51 13.84 6.69 1.36
N ASN A 52 14.97 6.00 1.18
CA ASN A 52 15.52 5.67 -0.13
C ASN A 52 14.99 4.34 -0.69
N ASP A 53 14.19 3.62 0.08
CA ASP A 53 13.61 2.37 -0.39
C ASP A 53 12.53 2.68 -1.42
N VAL A 54 12.86 2.38 -2.68
CA VAL A 54 11.97 2.56 -3.82
C VAL A 54 10.77 1.63 -3.65
N ALA A 55 9.57 2.13 -3.99
CA ALA A 55 8.37 1.31 -4.01
C ALA A 55 8.60 0.09 -4.93
N GLY A 56 8.60 -1.10 -4.33
CA GLY A 56 8.94 -2.32 -5.04
C GLY A 56 7.73 -2.97 -5.72
N TRP A 57 6.54 -2.87 -5.12
CA TRP A 57 5.29 -3.30 -5.74
C TRP A 57 4.33 -2.14 -5.92
N ILE A 58 3.81 -1.99 -7.14
CA ILE A 58 2.70 -1.09 -7.48
C ILE A 58 1.56 -1.95 -8.02
N LYS A 59 0.38 -1.85 -7.39
CA LYS A 59 -0.86 -2.41 -7.94
C LYS A 59 -1.77 -1.23 -8.29
N ASN A 60 -1.95 -0.99 -9.58
CA ASN A 60 -3.06 -0.20 -10.11
C ASN A 60 -4.25 -1.13 -10.23
N TRP A 61 -5.36 -0.77 -9.57
CA TRP A 61 -6.66 -1.39 -9.79
C TRP A 61 -7.56 -0.48 -10.63
#